data_AF-A0A1G1IUI4-F1
#
_entry.id   AF-A0A1G1IUI4-F1
#
_cell.length_a   1.000
_cell.length_b   1.000
_cell.length_c   1.000
_cell.angle_alpha   90.00
_cell.angle_beta   90.00
_cell.angle_gamma   90.00
#
_symmetry.space_group_name_H-M   'P 1'
#
loop_
_entity.id
_entity.type
_entity.pdbx_description
1 polymer ?
#
loop_
_entity_poly.entity_id
_entity_poly.type
_entity_poly.pdbx_seq_one_letter_code
_entity_poly.pdbx_strand_id
1 'polypeptide(L)'
;MTLLYERLGRVEKSYTPVEEEEISSIIRKRLFSKIDEEDAKKTVAELIEYFKEEDILPQGIEPSEYRQEFLESYPFLPDVIDCLYHRWGSFPTFQRTRGVLRLLSLILYNLKDQNLNYISLADINLKDPEIRRELLNHIGNEFDSVISADITDKNSGSKQTDNSLGAAYKGLQLGTRSAITIFMYSFSGGVEKGASINEIKRSASFGSVPSSIVSETLETLKDKLFYIQHHTGKIVFANQPNLNRILLNKIESIDDKEASNTEKEYLQQHTKQGKLRTYIWINQSNDVSDDSELKLIILNEQSKSFVSEIVENRGASKRINRNTLFFLAPIESKRREITLSIKRKMAFEQIILDAYHNLTEDQKKEVKSSVKREEENGRSKIREVYRNVYVPMKNKVDEIDLGVPTYGYDTNLSDEVFEKLKSEGTIIARLVPLVLRERYLKGRKHVLTKQIYENSVKTLGEDRITNISILEDCIRDGVKQGLYGLGELKDGKEIPIYWKKEPSVGFGDNEILIDSLICEKELEIKQERLETVQEEVITETVVDKSSKKRVISTIDTPMIKIPKGKVSQILGLLNYLQTKFNKLEIKIVAEDGSVTEDEYDNKIKEALRQLGIKID
;
A
#
# COMPACT_ATOMS: atom_id res chain seq x y z
N MET A 1 -83.45 -27.96 3.68
CA MET A 1 -82.39 -27.30 4.48
C MET A 1 -82.55 -27.60 5.98
N THR A 2 -82.90 -28.84 6.35
CA THR A 2 -83.17 -29.19 7.77
C THR A 2 -82.85 -30.66 8.09
N LEU A 3 -81.91 -31.26 7.35
CA LEU A 3 -81.44 -32.64 7.57
C LEU A 3 -79.90 -32.78 7.52
N LEU A 4 -79.17 -31.68 7.28
CA LEU A 4 -77.71 -31.65 7.25
C LEU A 4 -77.08 -31.17 8.57
N TYR A 5 -77.86 -30.50 9.43
CA TYR A 5 -77.39 -30.03 10.74
C TYR A 5 -77.38 -31.12 11.81
N GLU A 6 -78.18 -32.18 11.67
CA GLU A 6 -78.23 -33.28 12.67
C GLU A 6 -77.11 -34.33 12.50
N ARG A 7 -76.31 -34.30 11.42
CA ARG A 7 -75.22 -35.26 11.20
C ARG A 7 -73.80 -34.74 11.50
N LEU A 8 -73.64 -33.48 11.88
CA LEU A 8 -72.33 -32.89 12.23
C LEU A 8 -72.02 -32.89 13.74
N GLY A 9 -72.97 -33.33 14.57
CA GLY A 9 -72.79 -33.50 16.02
C GLY A 9 -72.10 -34.82 16.40
N ARG A 10 -70.97 -35.18 15.77
CA ARG A 10 -70.01 -36.03 16.49
C ARG A 10 -69.15 -35.10 17.32
N VAL A 11 -69.42 -35.12 18.61
CA VAL A 11 -68.72 -34.43 19.69
C VAL A 11 -67.21 -34.59 19.51
N GLU A 12 -66.58 -33.66 18.80
CA GLU A 12 -65.16 -33.39 18.93
C GLU A 12 -65.04 -32.72 20.30
N LYS A 13 -64.69 -33.51 21.32
CA LYS A 13 -64.26 -32.97 22.61
C LYS A 13 -63.07 -32.07 22.31
N SER A 14 -63.32 -30.76 22.27
CA SER A 14 -62.30 -29.74 22.35
C SER A 14 -61.59 -29.94 23.69
N TYR A 15 -60.50 -30.68 23.68
CA TYR A 15 -59.57 -30.69 24.80
C TYR A 15 -58.87 -29.33 24.79
N THR A 16 -59.14 -28.55 25.85
CA THR A 16 -58.35 -27.39 26.27
C THR A 16 -56.88 -27.75 26.47
N PRO A 17 -55.96 -26.76 26.44
CA PRO A 17 -54.56 -26.97 26.12
C PRO A 17 -53.87 -27.82 27.18
N VAL A 18 -53.07 -28.77 26.70
CA VAL A 18 -52.10 -29.54 27.47
C VAL A 18 -51.14 -28.55 28.13
N GLU A 19 -50.85 -28.70 29.43
CA GLU A 19 -49.80 -27.92 30.09
C GLU A 19 -48.45 -28.14 29.40
N GLU A 20 -47.60 -27.11 29.33
CA GLU A 20 -46.37 -27.16 28.51
C GLU A 20 -45.44 -28.32 28.89
N GLU A 21 -45.45 -28.71 30.17
CA GLU A 21 -44.69 -29.83 30.74
C GLU A 21 -45.09 -31.21 30.17
N GLU A 22 -46.35 -31.42 29.76
CA GLU A 22 -46.79 -32.74 29.27
C GLU A 22 -46.52 -32.96 27.77
N ILE A 23 -46.11 -31.93 27.02
CA ILE A 23 -46.02 -31.95 25.55
C ILE A 23 -45.01 -33.00 25.06
N SER A 24 -43.83 -33.06 25.68
CA SER A 24 -42.78 -34.02 25.37
C SER A 24 -43.31 -35.46 25.46
N SER A 25 -44.02 -35.76 26.54
CA SER A 25 -44.62 -37.09 26.77
C SER A 25 -45.69 -37.44 25.74
N ILE A 26 -46.49 -36.47 25.29
CA ILE A 26 -47.53 -36.66 24.28
C ILE A 26 -46.91 -36.93 22.91
N ILE A 27 -45.89 -36.15 22.54
CA ILE A 27 -45.16 -36.32 21.27
C ILE A 27 -44.54 -37.72 21.24
N ARG A 28 -43.84 -38.10 22.31
CA ARG A 28 -43.25 -39.45 22.48
C ARG A 28 -44.29 -40.55 22.29
N LYS A 29 -45.41 -40.51 23.03
CA LYS A 29 -46.48 -41.53 22.97
C LYS A 29 -47.18 -41.62 21.60
N ARG A 30 -47.22 -40.53 20.84
CA ARG A 30 -47.83 -40.52 19.50
C ARG A 30 -46.91 -41.08 18.42
N LEU A 31 -45.60 -40.87 18.56
CA LEU A 31 -44.62 -41.30 17.56
C LEU A 31 -44.11 -42.72 17.80
N PHE A 32 -44.06 -43.17 19.06
CA PHE A 32 -43.54 -44.47 19.44
C PHE A 32 -44.59 -45.32 20.15
N SER A 33 -44.76 -46.56 19.68
CA SER A 33 -45.63 -47.54 20.33
C SER A 33 -44.98 -48.20 21.56
N LYS A 34 -43.65 -48.32 21.56
CA LYS A 34 -42.86 -48.90 22.64
C LYS A 34 -41.46 -48.28 22.65
N ILE A 35 -40.91 -48.09 23.85
CA ILE A 35 -39.53 -47.67 24.10
C ILE A 35 -38.92 -48.63 25.13
N ASP A 36 -37.63 -48.90 25.01
CA ASP A 36 -36.86 -49.59 26.04
C ASP A 36 -36.49 -48.59 27.15
N GLU A 37 -37.19 -48.67 28.29
CA GLU A 37 -37.00 -47.74 29.41
C GLU A 37 -35.63 -47.90 30.10
N GLU A 38 -35.04 -49.10 30.07
CA GLU A 38 -33.75 -49.34 30.70
C GLU A 38 -32.62 -48.75 29.85
N ASP A 39 -32.71 -48.94 28.53
CA ASP A 39 -31.78 -48.31 27.58
C ASP A 39 -31.91 -46.77 27.59
N ALA A 40 -33.14 -46.26 27.67
CA ALA A 40 -33.40 -44.81 27.82
C ALA A 40 -32.72 -44.26 29.07
N LYS A 41 -32.92 -44.86 30.26
CA LYS A 41 -32.28 -44.41 31.50
C LYS A 41 -30.75 -44.42 31.42
N LYS A 42 -30.18 -45.46 30.79
CA LYS A 42 -28.73 -45.58 30.61
C LYS A 42 -28.20 -44.48 29.69
N THR A 43 -28.77 -44.34 28.50
CA THR A 43 -28.37 -43.32 27.51
C THR A 43 -28.50 -41.91 28.08
N VAL A 44 -29.61 -41.61 28.75
CA VAL A 44 -29.83 -40.31 29.39
C VAL A 44 -28.79 -40.06 30.49
N ALA A 45 -28.51 -41.04 31.36
CA ALA A 45 -27.52 -40.87 32.42
C ALA A 45 -26.11 -40.60 31.88
N GLU A 46 -25.69 -41.35 30.85
CA GLU A 46 -24.39 -41.16 30.19
C GLU A 46 -24.27 -39.77 29.55
N LEU A 47 -25.32 -39.29 28.86
CA LEU A 47 -25.27 -37.99 28.19
C LEU A 47 -25.31 -36.81 29.18
N ILE A 48 -26.08 -36.93 30.27
CA ILE A 48 -26.15 -35.89 31.30
C ILE A 48 -24.81 -35.73 32.02
N GLU A 49 -24.13 -36.84 32.33
CA GLU A 49 -22.79 -36.76 32.93
C GLU A 49 -21.80 -36.10 31.97
N TYR A 50 -21.81 -36.49 30.69
CA TYR A 50 -20.99 -35.85 29.66
C TYR A 50 -21.28 -34.33 29.54
N PHE A 51 -22.55 -33.91 29.51
CA PHE A 51 -22.91 -32.50 29.43
C PHE A 51 -22.46 -31.69 30.67
N LYS A 52 -22.41 -32.34 31.83
CA LYS A 52 -21.92 -31.74 33.06
C LYS A 52 -20.39 -31.64 33.07
N GLU A 53 -19.68 -32.69 32.65
CA GLU A 53 -18.21 -32.69 32.53
C GLU A 53 -17.72 -31.61 31.56
N GLU A 54 -18.45 -31.39 30.47
CA GLU A 54 -18.13 -30.40 29.43
C GLU A 54 -18.69 -28.99 29.69
N ASP A 55 -19.44 -28.78 30.79
CA ASP A 55 -20.09 -27.52 31.16
C ASP A 55 -21.01 -26.95 30.05
N ILE A 56 -21.85 -27.82 29.46
CA ILE A 56 -22.75 -27.49 28.35
C ILE A 56 -24.23 -27.70 28.64
N LEU A 57 -24.61 -27.96 29.90
CA LEU A 57 -26.02 -27.99 30.32
C LEU A 57 -26.71 -26.64 30.05
N PRO A 58 -28.04 -26.62 29.84
CA PRO A 58 -28.79 -25.37 29.70
C PRO A 58 -28.60 -24.45 30.91
N GLN A 59 -28.48 -23.14 30.67
CA GLN A 59 -28.32 -22.16 31.75
C GLN A 59 -29.61 -22.03 32.56
N GLY A 60 -29.50 -22.07 33.89
CA GLY A 60 -30.63 -21.88 34.79
C GLY A 60 -31.51 -23.12 35.01
N ILE A 61 -31.14 -24.27 34.44
CA ILE A 61 -31.82 -25.55 34.65
C ILE A 61 -30.91 -26.47 35.47
N GLU A 62 -31.46 -27.09 36.51
CA GLU A 62 -30.70 -28.04 37.33
C GLU A 62 -30.46 -29.36 36.56
N PRO A 63 -29.30 -30.04 36.73
CA PRO A 63 -29.02 -31.28 36.02
C PRO A 63 -30.09 -32.38 36.21
N SER A 64 -30.74 -32.42 37.38
CA SER A 64 -31.84 -33.36 37.66
C SER A 64 -33.11 -33.04 36.89
N GLU A 65 -33.39 -31.76 36.66
CA GLU A 65 -34.56 -31.29 35.93
C GLU A 65 -34.41 -31.61 34.43
N TYR A 66 -33.28 -31.24 33.84
CA TYR A 66 -32.98 -31.56 32.44
C TYR A 66 -32.92 -33.08 32.18
N ARG A 67 -32.46 -33.87 33.16
CA ARG A 67 -32.53 -35.34 33.10
C ARG A 67 -33.97 -35.84 33.01
N GLN A 68 -34.88 -35.27 33.80
CA GLN A 68 -36.28 -35.65 33.80
C GLN A 68 -36.96 -35.28 32.47
N GLU A 69 -36.71 -34.08 31.97
CA GLU A 69 -37.18 -33.63 30.65
C GLU A 69 -36.72 -34.59 29.54
N PHE A 70 -35.45 -35.01 29.58
CA PHE A 70 -34.92 -35.92 28.57
C PHE A 70 -35.55 -37.32 28.66
N LEU A 71 -35.83 -37.85 29.84
CA LEU A 71 -36.56 -39.11 29.98
C LEU A 71 -37.97 -39.01 29.37
N GLU A 72 -38.62 -37.85 29.48
CA GLU A 72 -39.96 -37.62 28.94
C GLU A 72 -39.96 -37.42 27.42
N SER A 73 -38.91 -36.82 26.86
CA SER A 73 -38.76 -36.59 25.42
C SER A 73 -38.04 -37.73 24.67
N TYR A 74 -37.41 -38.69 25.37
CA TYR A 74 -36.64 -39.78 24.76
C TYR A 74 -37.45 -40.50 23.66
N PRO A 75 -36.87 -40.73 22.47
CA PRO A 75 -35.45 -40.65 22.12
C PRO A 75 -34.98 -39.28 21.61
N PHE A 76 -35.78 -38.22 21.73
CA PHE A 76 -35.38 -36.87 21.34
C PHE A 76 -34.66 -36.17 22.49
N LEU A 77 -33.53 -35.53 22.20
CA LEU A 77 -32.92 -34.57 23.11
C LEU A 77 -33.92 -33.44 23.43
N PRO A 78 -34.03 -32.93 24.68
CA PRO A 78 -35.01 -31.89 25.02
C PRO A 78 -34.96 -30.68 24.08
N ASP A 79 -33.76 -30.26 23.69
CA ASP A 79 -33.49 -29.18 22.73
C ASP A 79 -34.21 -29.35 21.38
N VAL A 80 -34.49 -30.59 20.94
CA VAL A 80 -35.26 -30.86 19.71
C VAL A 80 -36.71 -30.45 19.88
N ILE A 81 -37.34 -30.86 20.99
CA ILE A 81 -38.73 -30.53 21.27
C ILE A 81 -38.87 -29.05 21.52
N ASP A 82 -37.98 -28.47 22.32
CA ASP A 82 -37.96 -27.04 22.61
C ASP A 82 -37.87 -26.20 21.32
N CYS A 83 -36.85 -26.47 20.48
CA CYS A 83 -36.65 -25.73 19.24
C CYS A 83 -37.83 -25.89 18.28
N LEU A 84 -38.35 -27.11 18.08
CA LEU A 84 -39.45 -27.33 17.15
C LEU A 84 -40.78 -26.78 17.66
N TYR A 85 -41.05 -26.84 18.97
CA TYR A 85 -42.32 -26.43 19.55
C TYR A 85 -42.38 -24.92 19.81
N HIS A 86 -41.36 -24.35 20.46
CA HIS A 86 -41.34 -22.93 20.83
C HIS A 86 -40.84 -22.03 19.71
N ARG A 87 -39.80 -22.43 18.95
CA ARG A 87 -39.28 -21.61 17.85
C ARG A 87 -40.04 -21.84 16.56
N TRP A 88 -39.99 -23.04 15.99
CA TRP A 88 -40.70 -23.33 14.72
C TRP A 88 -42.22 -23.31 14.89
N GLY A 89 -42.73 -23.81 16.02
CA GLY A 89 -44.15 -23.79 16.34
C GLY A 89 -44.74 -22.42 16.67
N SER A 90 -43.91 -21.36 16.74
CA SER A 90 -44.39 -19.98 16.80
C SER A 90 -44.80 -19.42 15.43
N PHE A 91 -44.39 -20.04 14.33
CA PHE A 91 -44.87 -19.64 13.00
C PHE A 91 -46.37 -19.97 12.84
N PRO A 92 -47.22 -19.00 12.44
CA PRO A 92 -48.66 -19.25 12.22
C PRO A 92 -48.93 -20.38 11.21
N THR A 93 -48.04 -20.54 10.23
CA THR A 93 -48.14 -21.55 9.17
C THR A 93 -47.74 -22.96 9.63
N PHE A 94 -46.98 -23.11 10.72
CA PHE A 94 -46.44 -24.41 11.18
C PHE A 94 -47.46 -25.28 11.92
N GLN A 95 -48.61 -24.73 12.36
CA GLN A 95 -49.63 -25.49 13.10
C GLN A 95 -49.07 -26.23 14.33
N ARG A 96 -48.19 -25.55 15.09
CA ARG A 96 -47.51 -25.97 16.33
C ARG A 96 -47.48 -27.49 16.58
N THR A 97 -48.39 -28.05 17.37
CA THR A 97 -48.40 -29.48 17.74
C THR A 97 -48.50 -30.43 16.54
N ARG A 98 -49.31 -30.10 15.53
CA ARG A 98 -49.47 -30.93 14.32
C ARG A 98 -48.25 -30.84 13.41
N GLY A 99 -47.67 -29.64 13.28
CA GLY A 99 -46.42 -29.43 12.55
C GLY A 99 -45.27 -30.21 13.15
N VAL A 100 -45.07 -30.11 14.46
CA VAL A 100 -44.03 -30.84 15.19
C VAL A 100 -44.17 -32.35 14.95
N LEU A 101 -45.36 -32.93 15.15
CA LEU A 101 -45.59 -34.35 14.92
C LEU A 101 -45.34 -34.76 13.46
N ARG A 102 -45.75 -33.94 12.50
CA ARG A 102 -45.53 -34.21 11.07
C ARG A 102 -44.04 -34.21 10.74
N LEU A 103 -43.32 -33.16 11.12
CA LEU A 103 -41.89 -33.02 10.85
C LEU A 103 -41.08 -34.11 11.55
N LEU A 104 -41.36 -34.41 12.82
CA LEU A 104 -40.71 -35.49 13.54
C LEU A 104 -40.99 -36.86 12.93
N SER A 105 -42.20 -37.11 12.41
CA SER A 105 -42.50 -38.35 11.68
C SER A 105 -41.64 -38.51 10.43
N LEU A 106 -41.42 -37.43 9.67
CA LEU A 106 -40.54 -37.42 8.49
C LEU A 106 -39.08 -37.68 8.89
N ILE A 107 -38.61 -37.01 9.96
CA ILE A 107 -37.25 -37.20 10.49
C ILE A 107 -37.05 -38.65 10.94
N LEU A 108 -37.98 -39.23 11.71
CA LEU A 108 -37.90 -40.62 12.15
C LEU A 108 -37.89 -41.60 10.97
N TYR A 109 -38.71 -41.35 9.95
CA TYR A 109 -38.69 -42.17 8.75
C TYR A 109 -37.33 -42.11 8.01
N ASN A 110 -36.69 -40.94 7.99
CA ASN A 110 -35.35 -40.75 7.41
C ASN A 110 -34.24 -41.42 8.23
N LEU A 111 -34.38 -41.45 9.56
CA LEU A 111 -33.40 -42.00 10.50
C LEU A 111 -33.60 -43.49 10.82
N LYS A 112 -34.68 -44.14 10.35
CA LYS A 112 -35.07 -45.50 10.76
C LYS A 112 -33.99 -46.59 10.56
N ASP A 113 -33.10 -46.40 9.60
CA ASP A 113 -32.03 -47.35 9.26
C ASP A 113 -30.68 -46.98 9.92
N GLN A 114 -30.65 -45.90 10.72
CA GLN A 114 -29.47 -45.44 11.45
C GLN A 114 -29.50 -45.98 12.89
N ASN A 115 -28.33 -46.35 13.40
CA ASN A 115 -28.18 -46.83 14.78
C ASN A 115 -27.81 -45.67 15.71
N LEU A 116 -28.80 -44.85 16.08
CA LEU A 116 -28.64 -43.71 16.97
C LEU A 116 -29.21 -44.02 18.35
N ASN A 117 -28.47 -43.67 19.41
CA ASN A 117 -28.94 -43.82 20.79
C ASN A 117 -29.98 -42.75 21.16
N TYR A 118 -29.87 -41.56 20.55
CA TYR A 118 -30.82 -40.46 20.70
C TYR A 118 -30.78 -39.59 19.46
N ILE A 119 -31.78 -38.71 19.32
CA ILE A 119 -31.93 -37.80 18.19
C ILE A 119 -31.74 -36.37 18.69
N SER A 120 -30.83 -35.65 18.05
CA SER A 120 -30.54 -34.24 18.25
C SER A 120 -30.99 -33.41 17.04
N LEU A 121 -30.92 -32.07 17.15
CA LEU A 121 -31.20 -31.19 16.01
C LEU A 121 -30.20 -31.40 14.85
N ALA A 122 -28.97 -31.80 15.16
CA ALA A 122 -27.93 -32.05 14.17
C ALA A 122 -28.23 -33.26 13.25
N ASP A 123 -29.15 -34.14 13.66
CA ASP A 123 -29.51 -35.35 12.91
C ASP A 123 -30.60 -35.08 11.84
N ILE A 124 -31.13 -33.86 11.79
CA ILE A 124 -32.13 -33.45 10.79
C ILE A 124 -31.49 -33.40 9.41
N ASN A 125 -31.88 -34.34 8.55
CA ASN A 125 -31.32 -34.46 7.21
C ASN A 125 -31.88 -33.41 6.24
N LEU A 126 -31.24 -32.23 6.19
CA LEU A 126 -31.60 -31.16 5.27
C LEU A 126 -31.38 -31.51 3.79
N LYS A 127 -30.77 -32.65 3.45
CA LYS A 127 -30.67 -33.15 2.06
C LYS A 127 -31.94 -33.85 1.60
N ASP A 128 -32.77 -34.32 2.53
CA ASP A 128 -34.05 -34.93 2.20
C ASP A 128 -35.02 -33.86 1.68
N PRO A 129 -35.60 -34.04 0.48
CA PRO A 129 -36.43 -33.01 -0.15
C PRO A 129 -37.76 -32.79 0.58
N GLU A 130 -38.30 -33.79 1.29
CA GLU A 130 -39.56 -33.63 2.03
C GLU A 130 -39.33 -32.83 3.32
N ILE A 131 -38.30 -33.19 4.10
CA ILE A 131 -37.90 -32.45 5.30
C ILE A 131 -37.53 -31.01 4.93
N ARG A 132 -36.72 -30.83 3.88
CA ARG A 132 -36.31 -29.50 3.43
C ARG A 132 -37.50 -28.65 3.03
N ARG A 133 -38.38 -29.17 2.17
CA ARG A 133 -39.59 -28.45 1.71
C ARG A 133 -40.50 -28.09 2.88
N GLU A 134 -40.62 -28.98 3.87
CA GLU A 134 -41.39 -28.70 5.09
C GLU A 134 -40.89 -27.43 5.78
N LEU A 135 -39.57 -27.33 6.02
CA LEU A 135 -38.97 -26.16 6.66
C LEU A 135 -39.09 -24.89 5.80
N LEU A 136 -38.78 -24.98 4.50
CA LEU A 136 -38.80 -23.85 3.56
C LEU A 136 -40.19 -23.20 3.41
N ASN A 137 -41.27 -23.97 3.57
CA ASN A 137 -42.64 -23.44 3.55
C ASN A 137 -42.89 -22.35 4.63
N HIS A 138 -42.07 -22.31 5.68
CA HIS A 138 -42.21 -21.36 6.78
C HIS A 138 -41.22 -20.20 6.70
N ILE A 139 -40.03 -20.41 6.12
CA ILE A 139 -38.93 -19.45 6.14
C ILE A 139 -38.63 -18.81 4.78
N GLY A 140 -39.21 -19.34 3.69
CA GLY A 140 -39.00 -18.85 2.33
C GLY A 140 -38.05 -19.72 1.49
N ASN A 141 -38.26 -19.73 0.18
CA ASN A 141 -37.51 -20.55 -0.77
C ASN A 141 -36.07 -20.05 -1.01
N GLU A 142 -35.77 -18.80 -0.66
CA GLU A 142 -34.43 -18.22 -0.75
C GLU A 142 -33.39 -19.03 0.05
N PHE A 143 -33.81 -19.68 1.13
CA PHE A 143 -32.93 -20.49 1.97
C PHE A 143 -32.58 -21.85 1.36
N ASP A 144 -33.23 -22.28 0.27
CA ASP A 144 -32.81 -23.51 -0.44
C ASP A 144 -31.39 -23.37 -1.01
N SER A 145 -31.07 -22.19 -1.55
CA SER A 145 -29.73 -21.87 -2.05
C SER A 145 -28.70 -21.83 -0.92
N VAL A 146 -29.10 -21.31 0.25
CA VAL A 146 -28.28 -21.24 1.47
C VAL A 146 -27.95 -22.64 2.00
N ILE A 147 -28.98 -23.48 2.17
CA ILE A 147 -28.82 -24.89 2.61
C ILE A 147 -27.89 -25.62 1.64
N SER A 148 -28.05 -25.41 0.34
CA SER A 148 -27.22 -26.06 -0.67
C SER A 148 -25.76 -25.64 -0.56
N ALA A 149 -25.49 -24.33 -0.59
CA ALA A 149 -24.14 -23.77 -0.56
C ALA A 149 -23.36 -24.10 0.73
N ASP A 150 -23.99 -23.99 1.89
CA ASP A 150 -23.29 -24.08 3.17
C ASP A 150 -23.41 -25.46 3.85
N ILE A 151 -24.46 -26.23 3.55
CA ILE A 151 -24.74 -27.49 4.24
C ILE A 151 -24.66 -28.69 3.29
N THR A 152 -25.49 -28.76 2.25
CA THR A 152 -25.77 -30.04 1.58
C THR A 152 -24.95 -30.36 0.34
N ASP A 153 -24.40 -29.37 -0.38
CA ASP A 153 -23.60 -29.61 -1.58
C ASP A 153 -22.32 -30.38 -1.29
N LYS A 154 -21.75 -31.07 -2.29
CA LYS A 154 -20.54 -31.89 -2.09
C LYS A 154 -19.34 -31.07 -1.59
N ASN A 155 -19.24 -29.83 -2.05
CA ASN A 155 -18.19 -28.88 -1.68
C ASN A 155 -18.74 -27.78 -0.76
N SER A 156 -19.80 -28.05 0.01
CA SER A 156 -20.39 -27.06 0.91
C SER A 156 -19.41 -26.62 2.00
N GLY A 157 -19.58 -25.41 2.52
CA GLY A 157 -18.70 -24.85 3.56
C GLY A 157 -18.57 -25.75 4.79
N SER A 158 -19.67 -26.38 5.22
CA SER A 158 -19.66 -27.31 6.35
C SER A 158 -18.89 -28.60 6.06
N LYS A 159 -19.01 -29.19 4.87
CA LYS A 159 -18.21 -30.37 4.48
C LYS A 159 -16.74 -30.06 4.28
N GLN A 160 -16.43 -28.87 3.76
CA GLN A 160 -15.05 -28.39 3.72
C GLN A 160 -14.48 -28.24 5.13
N THR A 161 -15.32 -27.89 6.12
CA THR A 161 -14.94 -27.84 7.53
C THR A 161 -14.70 -29.23 8.09
N ASP A 162 -15.61 -30.18 7.85
CA ASP A 162 -15.43 -31.58 8.27
C ASP A 162 -14.10 -32.16 7.77
N ASN A 163 -13.77 -31.87 6.51
CA ASN A 163 -12.54 -32.36 5.88
C ASN A 163 -11.26 -31.68 6.41
N SER A 164 -11.34 -30.52 7.04
CA SER A 164 -10.18 -29.83 7.64
C SER A 164 -9.90 -30.26 9.08
N LEU A 165 -10.83 -30.93 9.75
CA LEU A 165 -10.60 -31.45 11.10
C LEU A 165 -9.57 -32.58 11.08
N GLY A 166 -8.91 -32.79 12.22
CA GLY A 166 -7.95 -33.88 12.40
C GLY A 166 -8.54 -35.25 12.06
N ALA A 167 -7.70 -36.19 11.60
CA ALA A 167 -8.13 -37.49 11.08
C ALA A 167 -9.07 -38.28 12.01
N ALA A 168 -8.92 -38.11 13.33
CA ALA A 168 -9.77 -38.75 14.35
C ALA A 168 -11.23 -38.24 14.34
N TYR A 169 -11.48 -37.00 13.90
CA TYR A 169 -12.80 -36.35 13.96
C TYR A 169 -13.49 -36.23 12.60
N LYS A 170 -12.76 -36.47 11.50
CA LYS A 170 -13.28 -36.35 10.13
C LYS A 170 -14.55 -37.17 9.87
N GLY A 171 -14.65 -38.36 10.47
CA GLY A 171 -15.81 -39.25 10.33
C GLY A 171 -17.07 -38.79 11.09
N LEU A 172 -16.93 -37.85 12.02
CA LEU A 172 -18.01 -37.40 12.91
C LEU A 172 -18.84 -36.25 12.32
N GLN A 173 -18.36 -35.64 11.23
CA GLN A 173 -19.07 -34.57 10.51
C GLN A 173 -19.48 -33.38 11.41
N LEU A 174 -18.61 -32.99 12.36
CA LEU A 174 -18.92 -31.97 13.36
C LEU A 174 -19.26 -30.60 12.75
N GLY A 175 -18.67 -30.25 11.60
CA GLY A 175 -18.98 -29.05 10.83
C GLY A 175 -20.37 -29.09 10.24
N THR A 176 -20.77 -30.19 9.58
CA THR A 176 -22.15 -30.36 9.08
C THR A 176 -23.16 -30.42 10.22
N ARG A 177 -22.88 -31.17 11.29
CA ARG A 177 -23.75 -31.26 12.49
C ARG A 177 -23.97 -29.90 13.14
N SER A 178 -22.89 -29.12 13.30
CA SER A 178 -22.96 -27.76 13.83
C SER A 178 -23.76 -26.84 12.91
N ALA A 179 -23.54 -26.90 11.59
CA ALA A 179 -24.26 -26.08 10.63
C ALA A 179 -25.77 -26.38 10.60
N ILE A 180 -26.17 -27.66 10.65
CA ILE A 180 -27.60 -28.04 10.75
C ILE A 180 -28.21 -27.49 12.04
N THR A 181 -27.51 -27.63 13.16
CA THR A 181 -27.98 -27.09 14.45
C THR A 181 -28.19 -25.59 14.40
N ILE A 182 -27.20 -24.83 13.91
CA ILE A 182 -27.30 -23.38 13.74
C ILE A 182 -28.49 -23.04 12.85
N PHE A 183 -28.66 -23.75 11.73
CA PHE A 183 -29.78 -23.54 10.81
C PHE A 183 -31.13 -23.72 11.52
N MET A 184 -31.31 -24.80 12.28
CA MET A 184 -32.55 -25.06 13.00
C MET A 184 -32.87 -23.98 14.04
N TYR A 185 -31.87 -23.47 14.75
CA TYR A 185 -32.06 -22.40 15.72
C TYR A 185 -32.18 -20.99 15.10
N SER A 186 -31.88 -20.83 13.81
CA SER A 186 -31.85 -19.52 13.14
C SER A 186 -33.24 -18.91 12.94
N PHE A 187 -34.29 -19.74 12.99
CA PHE A 187 -35.64 -19.34 12.63
C PHE A 187 -36.61 -19.45 13.80
N SER A 188 -37.45 -18.44 13.93
CA SER A 188 -38.55 -18.35 14.89
C SER A 188 -39.56 -17.33 14.37
N GLY A 189 -40.84 -17.55 14.65
CA GLY A 189 -41.91 -16.57 14.51
C GLY A 189 -41.92 -15.52 15.63
N GLY A 190 -41.12 -15.72 16.68
CA GLY A 190 -40.91 -14.76 17.78
C GLY A 190 -39.66 -13.90 17.63
N VAL A 191 -39.24 -13.26 18.74
CA VAL A 191 -38.08 -12.35 18.79
C VAL A 191 -36.74 -13.11 18.83
N GLU A 192 -36.73 -14.31 19.44
CA GLU A 192 -35.51 -15.07 19.63
C GLU A 192 -35.07 -15.81 18.36
N LYS A 193 -33.84 -15.55 17.90
CA LYS A 193 -33.22 -16.22 16.75
C LYS A 193 -31.74 -16.51 17.01
N GLY A 194 -31.24 -17.57 16.37
CA GLY A 194 -29.84 -17.98 16.40
C GLY A 194 -29.51 -18.94 17.53
N ALA A 195 -28.37 -19.61 17.40
CA ALA A 195 -27.85 -20.59 18.35
C ALA A 195 -26.69 -19.99 19.17
N SER A 196 -26.71 -20.22 20.48
CA SER A 196 -25.56 -20.08 21.37
C SER A 196 -24.56 -21.20 21.16
N ILE A 197 -23.31 -20.99 21.61
CA ILE A 197 -22.26 -21.99 21.50
C ILE A 197 -22.65 -23.28 22.25
N ASN A 198 -23.27 -23.19 23.42
CA ASN A 198 -23.64 -24.38 24.20
C ASN A 198 -24.80 -25.16 23.57
N GLU A 199 -25.80 -24.51 22.97
CA GLU A 199 -26.84 -25.17 22.17
C GLU A 199 -26.22 -25.97 21.00
N ILE A 200 -25.23 -25.39 20.33
CA ILE A 200 -24.52 -26.06 19.24
C ILE A 200 -23.72 -27.25 19.76
N LYS A 201 -22.96 -27.07 20.85
CA LYS A 201 -22.18 -28.15 21.48
C LYS A 201 -23.07 -29.33 21.89
N ARG A 202 -24.22 -29.10 22.52
CA ARG A 202 -25.14 -30.16 22.94
C ARG A 202 -25.68 -30.98 21.76
N SER A 203 -26.06 -30.32 20.67
CA SER A 203 -26.64 -31.02 19.51
C SER A 203 -25.58 -31.64 18.60
N ALA A 204 -24.46 -30.94 18.37
CA ALA A 204 -23.44 -31.38 17.42
C ALA A 204 -22.48 -32.43 18.00
N SER A 205 -22.27 -32.43 19.32
CA SER A 205 -21.40 -33.42 19.97
C SER A 205 -22.09 -34.77 20.08
N PHE A 206 -21.28 -35.84 20.06
CA PHE A 206 -21.75 -37.21 20.25
C PHE A 206 -20.68 -38.01 20.99
N GLY A 207 -21.08 -38.86 21.94
CA GLY A 207 -20.18 -39.72 22.70
C GLY A 207 -19.13 -38.92 23.49
N SER A 208 -17.91 -39.45 23.58
CA SER A 208 -16.80 -38.88 24.34
C SER A 208 -15.99 -37.80 23.60
N VAL A 209 -16.59 -37.13 22.62
CA VAL A 209 -15.91 -36.06 21.86
C VAL A 209 -15.80 -34.82 22.75
N PRO A 210 -14.61 -34.25 22.99
CA PRO A 210 -14.49 -33.02 23.76
C PRO A 210 -15.23 -31.88 23.09
N SER A 211 -16.04 -31.13 23.84
CA SER A 211 -16.89 -30.06 23.30
C SER A 211 -16.05 -28.89 22.75
N SER A 212 -14.78 -28.77 23.17
CA SER A 212 -13.82 -27.80 22.64
C SER A 212 -13.55 -27.98 21.15
N ILE A 213 -13.65 -29.20 20.61
CA ILE A 213 -13.49 -29.46 19.18
C ILE A 213 -14.64 -28.85 18.38
N VAL A 214 -15.85 -28.82 18.95
CA VAL A 214 -16.98 -28.10 18.35
C VAL A 214 -16.72 -26.59 18.36
N SER A 215 -16.11 -26.04 19.42
CA SER A 215 -15.69 -24.63 19.44
C SER A 215 -14.67 -24.30 18.34
N GLU A 216 -13.65 -25.15 18.14
CA GLU A 216 -12.68 -24.99 17.04
C GLU A 216 -13.35 -25.10 15.65
N THR A 217 -14.26 -26.07 15.52
CA THR A 217 -15.07 -26.26 14.32
C THR A 217 -15.87 -25.00 14.01
N LEU A 218 -16.44 -24.33 15.02
CA LEU A 218 -17.20 -23.10 14.85
C LEU A 218 -16.35 -21.95 14.32
N GLU A 219 -15.10 -21.77 14.79
CA GLU A 219 -14.21 -20.76 14.21
C GLU A 219 -13.92 -21.04 12.73
N THR A 220 -13.74 -22.32 12.37
CA THR A 220 -13.56 -22.69 10.96
C THR A 220 -14.83 -22.46 10.13
N LEU A 221 -16.01 -22.71 10.69
CA LEU A 221 -17.28 -22.43 10.02
C LEU A 221 -17.45 -20.94 9.75
N LYS A 222 -17.05 -20.04 10.68
CA LYS A 222 -17.09 -18.57 10.49
C LYS A 222 -16.34 -18.11 9.25
N ASP A 223 -15.23 -18.77 8.95
CA ASP A 223 -14.39 -18.44 7.79
C ASP A 223 -14.93 -19.05 6.49
N LYS A 224 -15.57 -20.23 6.57
CA LYS A 224 -15.96 -21.01 5.38
C LYS A 224 -17.41 -20.80 4.92
N LEU A 225 -18.36 -20.63 5.84
CA LEU A 225 -19.78 -20.54 5.49
C LEU A 225 -20.11 -19.14 4.98
N PHE A 226 -20.88 -19.10 3.90
CA PHE A 226 -21.28 -17.86 3.25
C PHE A 226 -22.37 -17.12 4.00
N TYR A 227 -23.27 -17.82 4.67
CA TYR A 227 -24.55 -17.25 5.11
C TYR A 227 -24.71 -17.18 6.61
N ILE A 228 -23.66 -17.47 7.39
CA ILE A 228 -23.71 -17.32 8.84
C ILE A 228 -23.28 -15.92 9.30
N GLN A 229 -23.98 -15.41 10.30
CA GLN A 229 -23.76 -14.11 10.91
C GLN A 229 -23.76 -14.23 12.43
N HIS A 230 -23.03 -13.34 13.10
CA HIS A 230 -22.93 -13.28 14.55
C HIS A 230 -23.71 -12.09 15.11
N HIS A 231 -24.64 -12.36 16.03
CA HIS A 231 -25.44 -11.34 16.70
C HIS A 231 -25.50 -11.62 18.20
N THR A 232 -24.93 -10.74 19.03
CA THR A 232 -25.09 -10.76 20.49
C THR A 232 -24.82 -12.14 21.12
N GLY A 233 -23.70 -12.77 20.76
CA GLY A 233 -23.32 -14.10 21.26
C GLY A 233 -24.05 -15.29 20.62
N LYS A 234 -24.96 -15.05 19.68
CA LYS A 234 -25.65 -16.07 18.88
C LYS A 234 -25.15 -16.11 17.44
N ILE A 235 -25.27 -17.27 16.81
CA ILE A 235 -24.93 -17.54 15.42
C ILE A 235 -26.22 -17.83 14.65
N VAL A 236 -26.41 -17.19 13.50
CA VAL A 236 -27.64 -17.29 12.71
C VAL A 236 -27.33 -17.45 11.22
N PHE A 237 -28.10 -18.26 10.51
CA PHE A 237 -28.17 -18.26 9.05
C PHE A 237 -29.06 -17.12 8.57
N ALA A 238 -28.51 -16.31 7.68
CA ALA A 238 -29.22 -15.26 6.97
C ALA A 238 -29.32 -15.61 5.48
N ASN A 239 -30.19 -14.93 4.75
CA ASN A 239 -30.30 -15.05 3.29
C ASN A 239 -29.27 -14.16 2.55
N GLN A 240 -28.48 -13.38 3.28
CA GLN A 240 -27.45 -12.50 2.73
C GLN A 240 -26.05 -13.04 3.07
N PRO A 241 -25.11 -13.04 2.10
CA PRO A 241 -23.76 -13.49 2.36
C PRO A 241 -23.03 -12.60 3.39
N ASN A 242 -22.13 -13.22 4.15
CA ASN A 242 -21.23 -12.61 5.11
C ASN A 242 -20.23 -11.72 4.37
N LEU A 243 -20.10 -10.47 4.81
CA LEU A 243 -19.20 -9.49 4.19
C LEU A 243 -17.75 -9.97 4.17
N ASN A 244 -17.27 -10.62 5.24
CA ASN A 244 -15.92 -11.18 5.30
C ASN A 244 -15.71 -12.23 4.22
N ARG A 245 -16.71 -13.07 3.95
CA ARG A 245 -16.61 -14.10 2.90
C ARG A 245 -16.62 -13.48 1.51
N ILE A 246 -17.45 -12.47 1.27
CA ILE A 246 -17.43 -11.69 0.02
C ILE A 246 -16.03 -11.08 -0.18
N LEU A 247 -15.47 -10.47 0.87
CA LEU A 247 -14.14 -9.87 0.86
C LEU A 247 -13.04 -10.89 0.52
N LEU A 248 -13.02 -12.04 1.18
CA LEU A 248 -12.01 -13.08 0.94
C LEU A 248 -12.06 -13.61 -0.49
N ASN A 249 -13.26 -13.89 -1.03
CA ASN A 249 -13.40 -14.31 -2.43
C ASN A 249 -12.89 -13.24 -3.40
N LYS A 250 -13.17 -11.96 -3.11
CA LYS A 250 -12.68 -10.85 -3.93
C LYS A 250 -11.16 -10.75 -3.87
N ILE A 251 -10.54 -10.89 -2.69
CA ILE A 251 -9.08 -10.93 -2.54
C ILE A 251 -8.45 -12.08 -3.33
N GLU A 252 -9.05 -13.28 -3.26
CA GLU A 252 -8.57 -14.45 -4.00
C GLU A 252 -8.73 -14.30 -5.52
N SER A 253 -9.73 -13.55 -5.97
CA SER A 253 -9.97 -13.28 -7.39
C SER A 253 -9.02 -12.22 -8.00
N ILE A 254 -8.36 -11.40 -7.17
CA ILE A 254 -7.47 -10.33 -7.64
C ILE A 254 -6.11 -10.92 -8.04
N ASP A 255 -5.72 -10.66 -9.28
CA ASP A 255 -4.43 -11.09 -9.83
C ASP A 255 -3.25 -10.35 -9.17
N ASP A 256 -2.13 -11.04 -8.97
CA ASP A 256 -0.93 -10.45 -8.35
C ASP A 256 -0.33 -9.30 -9.19
N LYS A 257 -0.49 -9.33 -10.53
CA LYS A 257 -0.03 -8.24 -11.40
C LYS A 257 -0.89 -7.00 -11.24
N GLU A 258 -2.20 -7.15 -11.08
CA GLU A 258 -3.08 -6.02 -10.79
C GLU A 258 -2.71 -5.37 -9.46
N ALA A 259 -2.49 -6.17 -8.42
CA ALA A 259 -2.03 -5.67 -7.13
C ALA A 259 -0.67 -4.95 -7.22
N SER A 260 0.27 -5.49 -8.02
CA SER A 260 1.57 -4.85 -8.27
C SER A 260 1.43 -3.52 -9.03
N ASN A 261 0.54 -3.43 -10.03
CA ASN A 261 0.27 -2.17 -10.72
C ASN A 261 -0.29 -1.11 -9.77
N THR A 262 -1.23 -1.47 -8.88
CA THR A 262 -1.76 -0.56 -7.87
C THR A 262 -0.68 -0.13 -6.87
N GLU A 263 0.25 -1.01 -6.49
CA GLU A 263 1.42 -0.64 -5.67
C GLU A 263 2.30 0.41 -6.38
N LYS A 264 2.49 0.27 -7.69
CA LYS A 264 3.21 1.26 -8.51
C LYS A 264 2.51 2.61 -8.54
N GLU A 265 1.19 2.63 -8.73
CA GLU A 265 0.38 3.86 -8.70
C GLU A 265 0.49 4.55 -7.34
N TYR A 266 0.48 3.76 -6.27
CA TYR A 266 0.68 4.21 -4.90
C TYR A 266 2.05 4.89 -4.72
N LEU A 267 3.13 4.28 -5.24
CA LEU A 267 4.44 4.91 -5.25
C LEU A 267 4.47 6.22 -6.04
N GLN A 268 3.80 6.27 -7.20
CA GLN A 268 3.73 7.47 -8.03
C GLN A 268 3.00 8.61 -7.33
N GLN A 269 1.90 8.33 -6.60
CA GLN A 269 1.17 9.34 -5.84
C GLN A 269 1.99 9.90 -4.67
N HIS A 270 2.86 9.08 -4.08
CA HIS A 270 3.65 9.43 -2.90
C HIS A 270 5.10 9.88 -3.22
N THR A 271 5.46 9.93 -4.50
CA THR A 271 6.79 10.34 -4.99
C THR A 271 6.64 11.53 -5.92
N LYS A 272 7.33 12.64 -5.63
CA LYS A 272 7.30 13.84 -6.48
C LYS A 272 8.63 14.02 -7.22
N GLN A 273 8.56 14.56 -8.44
CA GLN A 273 9.73 15.11 -9.12
C GLN A 273 10.16 16.39 -8.39
N GLY A 274 11.46 16.61 -8.24
CA GLY A 274 11.97 17.77 -7.51
C GLY A 274 13.48 17.75 -7.39
N LYS A 275 13.99 17.82 -6.15
CA LYS A 275 15.44 17.85 -5.85
C LYS A 275 16.20 16.61 -6.36
N LEU A 276 15.48 15.48 -6.48
CA LEU A 276 15.93 14.27 -7.14
C LEU A 276 14.98 14.00 -8.30
N ARG A 277 15.54 13.65 -9.45
CA ARG A 277 14.77 13.15 -10.58
C ARG A 277 14.40 11.69 -10.34
N THR A 278 13.12 11.41 -10.22
CA THR A 278 12.63 10.10 -9.75
C THR A 278 12.25 9.19 -10.90
N TYR A 279 12.64 7.91 -10.81
CA TYR A 279 12.29 6.83 -11.72
C TYR A 279 11.71 5.68 -10.92
N ILE A 280 10.52 5.18 -11.28
CA ILE A 280 9.82 4.12 -10.53
C ILE A 280 9.73 2.87 -11.39
N TRP A 281 10.27 1.76 -10.86
CA TRP A 281 10.20 0.42 -11.45
C TRP A 281 10.60 0.43 -12.93
N ILE A 282 11.83 0.88 -13.16
CA ILE A 282 12.48 0.78 -14.47
C ILE A 282 12.76 -0.67 -14.81
N ASN A 283 12.82 -0.98 -16.11
CA ASN A 283 13.07 -2.33 -16.58
C ASN A 283 14.52 -2.52 -17.03
N GLN A 284 15.16 -1.44 -17.49
CA GLN A 284 16.50 -1.49 -18.08
C GLN A 284 17.28 -0.20 -17.82
N SER A 285 18.61 -0.30 -17.90
CA SER A 285 19.51 0.81 -17.64
C SER A 285 19.35 2.03 -18.57
N ASN A 286 18.76 1.86 -19.76
CA ASN A 286 18.50 2.98 -20.70
C ASN A 286 17.28 3.83 -20.32
N ASP A 287 16.42 3.35 -19.42
CA ASP A 287 15.25 4.10 -18.95
C ASP A 287 15.66 5.31 -18.08
N VAL A 288 16.89 5.31 -17.56
CA VAL A 288 17.47 6.38 -16.73
C VAL A 288 18.41 7.23 -17.56
N SER A 289 18.17 8.55 -17.59
CA SER A 289 19.04 9.49 -18.33
C SER A 289 20.46 9.51 -17.77
N ASP A 290 21.43 9.91 -18.60
CA ASP A 290 22.83 10.06 -18.20
C ASP A 290 23.26 11.52 -18.30
N ASP A 291 22.64 12.36 -17.47
CA ASP A 291 22.93 13.78 -17.27
C ASP A 291 23.49 14.04 -15.86
N SER A 292 23.87 15.28 -15.54
CA SER A 292 24.44 15.66 -14.23
C SER A 292 23.41 15.80 -13.10
N GLU A 293 22.11 15.65 -13.35
CA GLU A 293 21.09 15.78 -12.30
C GLU A 293 21.14 14.58 -11.34
N LEU A 294 20.91 14.81 -10.05
CA LEU A 294 20.78 13.73 -9.07
C LEU A 294 19.48 12.93 -9.30
N LYS A 295 19.56 11.60 -9.25
CA LYS A 295 18.47 10.68 -9.61
C LYS A 295 18.16 9.73 -8.49
N LEU A 296 16.87 9.48 -8.27
CA LEU A 296 16.38 8.45 -7.36
C LEU A 296 15.63 7.37 -8.15
N ILE A 297 16.16 6.16 -8.14
CA ILE A 297 15.54 5.00 -8.79
C ILE A 297 14.86 4.14 -7.72
N ILE A 298 13.53 4.11 -7.72
CA ILE A 298 12.74 3.25 -6.85
C ILE A 298 12.61 1.87 -7.51
N LEU A 299 13.16 0.84 -6.87
CA LEU A 299 13.23 -0.52 -7.39
C LEU A 299 11.94 -1.29 -7.10
N ASN A 300 11.56 -2.24 -7.96
CA ASN A 300 10.46 -3.14 -7.61
C ASN A 300 10.90 -4.16 -6.55
N GLU A 301 12.14 -4.61 -6.60
CA GLU A 301 12.68 -5.65 -5.71
C GLU A 301 14.14 -5.33 -5.35
N GLN A 302 14.62 -5.94 -4.28
CA GLN A 302 16.02 -5.82 -3.87
C GLN A 302 16.93 -6.58 -4.85
N SER A 303 17.69 -5.84 -5.67
CA SER A 303 18.65 -6.45 -6.60
C SER A 303 19.96 -5.65 -6.70
N LYS A 304 21.02 -6.15 -6.06
CA LYS A 304 22.35 -5.53 -6.10
C LYS A 304 22.99 -5.61 -7.49
N SER A 305 22.75 -6.71 -8.22
CA SER A 305 23.26 -6.87 -9.59
C SER A 305 22.63 -5.85 -10.54
N PHE A 306 21.32 -5.60 -10.42
CA PHE A 306 20.63 -4.61 -11.23
C PHE A 306 21.08 -3.19 -10.89
N VAL A 307 21.30 -2.88 -9.61
CA VAL A 307 21.92 -1.61 -9.18
C VAL A 307 23.29 -1.43 -9.85
N SER A 308 24.15 -2.45 -9.81
CA SER A 308 25.46 -2.41 -10.49
C SER A 308 25.34 -2.20 -12.00
N GLU A 309 24.38 -2.88 -12.65
CA GLU A 309 24.13 -2.72 -14.08
C GLU A 309 23.76 -1.27 -14.44
N ILE A 310 22.86 -0.66 -13.68
CA ILE A 310 22.41 0.73 -13.89
C ILE A 310 23.54 1.72 -13.61
N VAL A 311 24.37 1.47 -12.60
CA VAL A 311 25.53 2.32 -12.27
C VAL A 311 26.59 2.24 -13.36
N GLU A 312 26.84 1.08 -13.94
CA GLU A 312 27.90 0.90 -14.93
C GLU A 312 27.49 1.24 -16.36
N ASN A 313 26.22 1.02 -16.72
CA ASN A 313 25.76 1.05 -18.10
C ASN A 313 24.54 1.96 -18.31
N ARG A 314 24.38 2.38 -19.56
CA ARG A 314 23.18 3.00 -20.11
C ARG A 314 22.90 2.31 -21.44
N GLY A 315 22.06 1.28 -21.42
CA GLY A 315 21.90 0.37 -22.54
C GLY A 315 23.24 -0.28 -22.90
N ALA A 316 23.64 -0.19 -24.17
CA ALA A 316 24.90 -0.74 -24.66
C ALA A 316 26.15 0.10 -24.32
N SER A 317 25.98 1.33 -23.84
CA SER A 317 27.09 2.25 -23.54
C SER A 317 27.45 2.29 -22.06
N LYS A 318 28.69 2.63 -21.73
CA LYS A 318 29.08 2.87 -20.33
C LYS A 318 28.50 4.19 -19.83
N ARG A 319 27.96 4.17 -18.62
CA ARG A 319 27.39 5.36 -17.98
C ARG A 319 28.51 6.29 -17.51
N ILE A 320 28.36 7.57 -17.80
CA ILE A 320 29.36 8.60 -17.50
C ILE A 320 29.09 9.20 -16.13
N ASN A 321 27.87 9.68 -15.85
CA ASN A 321 27.52 10.41 -14.63
C ASN A 321 27.09 9.47 -13.49
N ARG A 322 27.97 8.53 -13.15
CA ARG A 322 27.70 7.42 -12.22
C ARG A 322 27.47 7.88 -10.77
N ASN A 323 28.04 9.00 -10.37
CA ASN A 323 27.92 9.51 -9.00
C ASN A 323 26.59 10.23 -8.74
N THR A 324 25.71 10.31 -9.74
CA THR A 324 24.40 10.97 -9.64
C THR A 324 23.25 10.06 -9.21
N LEU A 325 23.51 8.76 -9.04
CA LEU A 325 22.45 7.76 -8.85
C LEU A 325 22.28 7.36 -7.39
N PHE A 326 21.03 7.33 -6.94
CA PHE A 326 20.58 6.75 -5.69
C PHE A 326 19.46 5.76 -5.97
N PHE A 327 19.31 4.75 -5.13
CA PHE A 327 18.24 3.76 -5.29
C PHE A 327 17.45 3.63 -4.00
N LEU A 328 16.15 3.41 -4.11
CA LEU A 328 15.28 3.07 -2.99
C LEU A 328 14.69 1.69 -3.23
N ALA A 329 15.01 0.75 -2.35
CA ALA A 329 14.60 -0.64 -2.44
C ALA A 329 13.55 -0.98 -1.36
N PRO A 330 12.64 -1.92 -1.66
CA PRO A 330 11.72 -2.44 -0.66
C PRO A 330 12.45 -3.39 0.31
N ILE A 331 11.84 -3.59 1.48
CA ILE A 331 12.16 -4.67 2.41
C ILE A 331 11.32 -5.88 2.01
N GLU A 332 11.98 -6.92 1.48
CA GLU A 332 11.30 -8.09 0.94
C GLU A 332 10.39 -8.80 1.95
N SER A 333 10.79 -8.85 3.22
CA SER A 333 9.97 -9.48 4.28
C SER A 333 8.64 -8.77 4.54
N LYS A 334 8.49 -7.50 4.15
CA LYS A 334 7.26 -6.71 4.33
C LYS A 334 6.36 -6.66 3.09
N ARG A 335 6.82 -7.18 1.95
CA ARG A 335 6.10 -7.12 0.66
C ARG A 335 4.72 -7.79 0.73
N ARG A 336 4.64 -8.96 1.37
CA ARG A 336 3.36 -9.68 1.50
C ARG A 336 2.30 -8.85 2.22
N GLU A 337 2.69 -8.03 3.20
CA GLU A 337 1.76 -7.22 4.00
C GLU A 337 1.18 -6.04 3.22
N ILE A 338 1.98 -5.41 2.35
CA ILE A 338 1.49 -4.35 1.46
C ILE A 338 0.62 -4.93 0.35
N THR A 339 1.02 -6.05 -0.26
CA THR A 339 0.20 -6.74 -1.28
C THR A 339 -1.18 -7.11 -0.73
N LEU A 340 -1.23 -7.69 0.47
CA LEU A 340 -2.51 -8.03 1.11
C LEU A 340 -3.36 -6.80 1.44
N SER A 341 -2.77 -5.67 1.87
CA SER A 341 -3.53 -4.42 2.09
C SER A 341 -4.11 -3.88 0.79
N ILE A 342 -3.31 -3.87 -0.28
CA ILE A 342 -3.73 -3.41 -1.60
C ILE A 342 -4.87 -4.28 -2.11
N LYS A 343 -4.74 -5.60 -2.06
CA LYS A 343 -5.81 -6.53 -2.44
C LYS A 343 -7.07 -6.33 -1.61
N ARG A 344 -6.96 -6.08 -0.30
CA ARG A 344 -8.11 -5.77 0.56
C ARG A 344 -8.83 -4.50 0.12
N LYS A 345 -8.10 -3.42 -0.15
CA LYS A 345 -8.68 -2.17 -0.67
C LYS A 345 -9.40 -2.41 -1.99
N MET A 346 -8.72 -3.02 -2.96
CA MET A 346 -9.28 -3.34 -4.27
C MET A 346 -10.54 -4.21 -4.14
N ALA A 347 -10.51 -5.19 -3.23
CA ALA A 347 -11.66 -6.05 -2.97
C ALA A 347 -12.85 -5.25 -2.42
N PHE A 348 -12.64 -4.36 -1.46
CA PHE A 348 -13.71 -3.48 -0.99
C PHE A 348 -14.24 -2.54 -2.08
N GLU A 349 -13.37 -1.99 -2.93
CA GLU A 349 -13.77 -1.16 -4.07
C GLU A 349 -14.62 -1.96 -5.07
N GLN A 350 -14.23 -3.20 -5.39
CA GLN A 350 -15.04 -4.09 -6.23
C GLN A 350 -16.38 -4.46 -5.56
N ILE A 351 -16.43 -4.62 -4.23
CA ILE A 351 -17.70 -4.85 -3.52
C ILE A 351 -18.64 -3.66 -3.69
N ILE A 352 -18.11 -2.42 -3.65
CA ILE A 352 -18.89 -1.21 -3.89
C ILE A 352 -19.46 -1.18 -5.31
N LEU A 353 -18.72 -1.68 -6.30
CA LEU A 353 -19.15 -1.69 -7.69
C LEU A 353 -20.15 -2.81 -8.00
N ASP A 354 -19.90 -4.03 -7.53
CA ASP A 354 -20.62 -5.22 -7.99
C ASP A 354 -21.79 -5.64 -7.10
N ALA A 355 -21.64 -5.47 -5.78
CA ALA A 355 -22.50 -6.14 -4.79
C ALA A 355 -23.11 -5.18 -3.76
N TYR A 356 -22.86 -3.88 -3.88
CA TYR A 356 -23.24 -2.89 -2.87
C TYR A 356 -24.75 -2.84 -2.59
N HIS A 357 -25.59 -3.08 -3.59
CA HIS A 357 -27.05 -3.13 -3.43
C HIS A 357 -27.54 -4.32 -2.60
N ASN A 358 -26.77 -5.41 -2.56
CA ASN A 358 -27.11 -6.64 -1.84
C ASN A 358 -26.69 -6.61 -0.37
N LEU A 359 -25.97 -5.55 0.05
CA LEU A 359 -25.51 -5.38 1.42
C LEU A 359 -26.55 -4.65 2.28
N THR A 360 -26.56 -4.95 3.58
CA THR A 360 -27.31 -4.16 4.58
C THR A 360 -26.73 -2.75 4.72
N GLU A 361 -27.49 -1.81 5.30
CA GLU A 361 -27.00 -0.45 5.54
C GLU A 361 -25.77 -0.41 6.46
N ASP A 362 -25.68 -1.32 7.43
CA ASP A 362 -24.51 -1.40 8.31
C ASP A 362 -23.29 -1.99 7.59
N GLN A 363 -23.47 -3.03 6.78
CA GLN A 363 -22.40 -3.54 5.90
C GLN A 363 -21.92 -2.49 4.90
N LYS A 364 -22.83 -1.69 4.32
CA LYS A 364 -22.48 -0.58 3.42
C LYS A 364 -21.60 0.47 4.11
N LYS A 365 -21.93 0.85 5.35
CA LYS A 365 -21.11 1.75 6.18
C LYS A 365 -19.75 1.13 6.48
N GLU A 366 -19.72 -0.15 6.84
CA GLU A 366 -18.50 -0.90 7.13
C GLU A 366 -17.56 -0.93 5.92
N VAL A 367 -18.06 -1.27 4.72
CA VAL A 367 -17.27 -1.30 3.48
C VAL A 367 -16.69 0.09 3.17
N LYS A 368 -17.51 1.15 3.21
CA LYS A 368 -17.04 2.52 2.95
C LYS A 368 -15.98 2.97 3.94
N SER A 369 -16.15 2.67 5.23
CA SER A 369 -15.15 2.98 6.26
C SER A 369 -13.86 2.18 6.06
N SER A 370 -13.97 0.93 5.60
CA SER A 370 -12.84 0.05 5.37
C SER A 370 -12.02 0.46 4.15
N VAL A 371 -12.63 0.96 3.07
CA VAL A 371 -11.88 1.54 1.93
C VAL A 371 -10.98 2.67 2.39
N LYS A 372 -11.52 3.65 3.14
CA LYS A 372 -10.75 4.78 3.66
C LYS A 372 -9.61 4.33 4.57
N ARG A 373 -9.90 3.38 5.47
CA ARG A 373 -8.89 2.82 6.39
C ARG A 373 -7.78 2.09 5.62
N GLU A 374 -8.11 1.28 4.62
CA GLU A 374 -7.10 0.58 3.81
C GLU A 374 -6.30 1.52 2.90
N GLU A 375 -6.88 2.64 2.49
CA GLU A 375 -6.16 3.71 1.77
C GLU A 375 -5.09 4.36 2.66
N GLU A 376 -5.45 4.76 3.88
CA GLU A 376 -4.51 5.31 4.88
C GLU A 376 -3.44 4.28 5.31
N ASN A 377 -3.86 3.02 5.52
CA ASN A 377 -2.94 1.92 5.83
C ASN A 377 -1.95 1.68 4.70
N GLY A 378 -2.42 1.68 3.45
CA GLY A 378 -1.58 1.48 2.28
C GLY A 378 -0.51 2.57 2.16
N ARG A 379 -0.89 3.85 2.35
CA ARG A 379 0.07 4.97 2.41
C ARG A 379 1.17 4.75 3.44
N SER A 380 0.80 4.32 4.64
CA SER A 380 1.76 4.06 5.73
C SER A 380 2.67 2.86 5.40
N LYS A 381 2.08 1.78 4.88
CA LYS A 381 2.80 0.55 4.49
C LYS A 381 3.81 0.76 3.37
N ILE A 382 3.55 1.62 2.39
CA ILE A 382 4.54 1.96 1.34
C ILE A 382 5.84 2.42 1.99
N ARG A 383 5.78 3.36 2.94
CA ARG A 383 6.98 3.90 3.60
C ARG A 383 7.67 2.87 4.48
N GLU A 384 6.90 1.96 5.07
CA GLU A 384 7.46 0.85 5.83
C GLU A 384 8.21 -0.17 4.97
N VAL A 385 7.76 -0.35 3.72
CA VAL A 385 8.35 -1.28 2.75
C VAL A 385 9.54 -0.62 2.06
N TYR A 386 9.36 0.56 1.49
CA TYR A 386 10.36 1.29 0.71
C TYR A 386 11.26 2.15 1.59
N ARG A 387 12.27 1.51 2.17
CA ARG A 387 13.05 2.10 3.27
C ARG A 387 14.57 2.02 3.08
N ASN A 388 15.04 1.13 2.21
CA ASN A 388 16.46 0.86 2.04
C ASN A 388 17.02 1.72 0.92
N VAL A 389 17.80 2.74 1.25
CA VAL A 389 18.46 3.61 0.28
C VAL A 389 19.84 3.05 -0.04
N TYR A 390 20.12 2.83 -1.32
CA TYR A 390 21.42 2.40 -1.80
C TYR A 390 22.20 3.55 -2.41
N VAL A 391 23.44 3.69 -1.94
CA VAL A 391 24.39 4.71 -2.36
C VAL A 391 25.62 4.03 -2.99
N PRO A 392 25.78 4.08 -4.32
CA PRO A 392 26.94 3.51 -4.98
C PRO A 392 28.23 4.24 -4.59
N MET A 393 29.22 3.49 -4.11
CA MET A 393 30.56 3.96 -3.75
C MET A 393 31.61 3.24 -4.60
N LYS A 394 32.88 3.64 -4.49
CA LYS A 394 33.96 3.14 -5.35
C LYS A 394 34.05 1.60 -5.42
N ASN A 395 33.91 0.92 -4.29
CA ASN A 395 34.09 -0.54 -4.17
C ASN A 395 32.93 -1.25 -3.45
N LYS A 396 31.86 -0.53 -3.12
CA LYS A 396 30.73 -1.05 -2.34
C LYS A 396 29.47 -0.24 -2.65
N VAL A 397 28.33 -0.77 -2.23
CA VAL A 397 27.06 -0.04 -2.19
C VAL A 397 26.72 0.12 -0.73
N ASP A 398 26.69 1.37 -0.25
CA ASP A 398 26.27 1.65 1.12
C ASP A 398 24.74 1.59 1.22
N GLU A 399 24.26 1.06 2.34
CA GLU A 399 22.84 0.89 2.63
C GLU A 399 22.46 1.80 3.80
N ILE A 400 21.51 2.69 3.56
CA ILE A 400 20.99 3.63 4.55
C ILE A 400 19.52 3.29 4.78
N ASP A 401 19.15 2.97 6.01
CA ASP A 401 17.75 2.77 6.40
C ASP A 401 17.12 4.14 6.72
N LEU A 402 15.99 4.46 6.06
CA LEU A 402 15.21 5.68 6.35
C LEU A 402 14.62 5.68 7.77
N GLY A 403 14.45 4.50 8.38
CA GLY A 403 13.80 4.33 9.68
C GLY A 403 12.29 4.24 9.58
N VAL A 404 11.63 3.96 10.71
CA VAL A 404 10.17 3.88 10.76
C VAL A 404 9.60 5.31 10.77
N PRO A 405 8.62 5.63 9.91
CA PRO A 405 8.03 6.96 9.90
C PRO A 405 7.41 7.30 11.26
N THR A 406 7.78 8.44 11.84
CA THR A 406 7.04 9.00 12.99
C THR A 406 5.74 9.63 12.47
N TYR A 407 4.62 9.34 13.15
CA TYR A 407 3.29 9.87 12.80
C TYR A 407 3.30 11.37 12.49
N GLY A 408 2.59 11.78 11.42
CA GLY A 408 2.34 13.19 11.10
C GLY A 408 3.24 13.84 10.05
N TYR A 409 4.18 13.12 9.44
CA TYR A 409 4.99 13.66 8.34
C TYR A 409 4.26 13.55 6.99
N ASP A 410 3.80 14.69 6.46
CA ASP A 410 3.18 14.81 5.14
C ASP A 410 4.22 14.91 3.99
N THR A 411 5.48 14.61 4.27
CA THR A 411 6.58 14.68 3.30
C THR A 411 6.50 13.53 2.29
N ASN A 412 6.76 13.80 1.01
CA ASN A 412 6.81 12.75 -0.01
C ASN A 412 8.10 11.92 0.12
N LEU A 413 8.10 10.72 -0.46
CA LEU A 413 9.17 9.74 -0.29
C LEU A 413 10.51 10.21 -0.89
N SER A 414 10.49 10.94 -2.00
CA SER A 414 11.71 11.46 -2.64
C SER A 414 12.36 12.58 -1.83
N ASP A 415 11.57 13.46 -1.22
CA ASP A 415 12.08 14.49 -0.31
C ASP A 415 12.63 13.89 0.99
N GLU A 416 11.99 12.86 1.53
CA GLU A 416 12.48 12.12 2.70
C GLU A 416 13.85 11.49 2.43
N VAL A 417 14.00 10.81 1.29
CA VAL A 417 15.30 10.27 0.84
C VAL A 417 16.33 11.39 0.69
N PHE A 418 15.96 12.50 0.06
CA PHE A 418 16.88 13.63 -0.12
C PHE A 418 17.37 14.22 1.21
N GLU A 419 16.47 14.50 2.15
CA GLU A 419 16.86 15.05 3.46
C GLU A 419 17.69 14.05 4.26
N LYS A 420 17.38 12.74 4.18
CA LYS A 420 18.23 11.71 4.79
C LYS A 420 19.63 11.70 4.20
N LEU A 421 19.76 11.66 2.87
CA LEU A 421 21.05 11.68 2.17
C LEU A 421 21.87 12.95 2.48
N LYS A 422 21.20 14.09 2.65
CA LYS A 422 21.84 15.34 3.08
C LYS A 422 22.31 15.29 4.53
N SER A 423 21.48 14.75 5.44
CA SER A 423 21.84 14.61 6.87
C SER A 423 23.02 13.66 7.10
N GLU A 424 23.13 12.60 6.29
CA GLU A 424 24.26 11.65 6.29
C GLU A 424 25.50 12.20 5.57
N GLY A 425 25.46 13.44 5.04
CA GLY A 425 26.55 14.05 4.30
C GLY A 425 26.82 13.43 2.93
N THR A 426 25.94 12.55 2.44
CA THR A 426 26.05 11.93 1.11
C THR A 426 25.81 12.96 0.00
N ILE A 427 24.85 13.86 0.22
CA ILE A 427 24.56 15.01 -0.65
C ILE A 427 25.03 16.28 0.06
N ILE A 428 25.81 17.10 -0.65
CA ILE A 428 26.36 18.35 -0.13
C ILE A 428 25.56 19.53 -0.69
N ALA A 429 24.82 20.19 0.19
CA ALA A 429 24.07 21.42 -0.13
C ALA A 429 24.90 22.70 0.01
N ARG A 430 26.06 22.64 0.68
CA ARG A 430 26.99 23.75 0.84
C ARG A 430 28.42 23.25 0.98
N LEU A 431 29.33 23.76 0.17
CA LEU A 431 30.75 23.46 0.26
C LEU A 431 31.48 24.55 1.06
N VAL A 432 32.52 24.14 1.77
CA VAL A 432 33.42 25.06 2.49
C VAL A 432 34.71 25.19 1.69
N PRO A 433 35.16 26.42 1.36
CA PRO A 433 36.36 26.66 0.56
C PRO A 433 37.62 25.92 1.06
N LEU A 434 37.80 25.85 2.38
CA LEU A 434 38.91 25.14 3.00
C LEU A 434 38.95 23.64 2.63
N VAL A 435 37.80 22.98 2.56
CA VAL A 435 37.69 21.57 2.18
C VAL A 435 38.14 21.37 0.74
N LEU A 436 37.75 22.30 -0.14
CA LEU A 436 38.14 22.27 -1.55
C LEU A 436 39.66 22.42 -1.71
N ARG A 437 40.28 23.35 -0.96
CA ARG A 437 41.74 23.50 -0.91
C ARG A 437 42.44 22.22 -0.46
N GLU A 438 42.05 21.69 0.70
CA GLU A 438 42.69 20.51 1.29
C GLU A 438 42.54 19.26 0.42
N ARG A 439 41.41 19.10 -0.26
CA ARG A 439 41.15 17.92 -1.09
C ARG A 439 41.77 17.99 -2.48
N TYR A 440 41.68 19.15 -3.14
CA TYR A 440 42.02 19.25 -4.57
C TYR A 440 43.35 19.96 -4.86
N LEU A 441 43.80 20.86 -3.98
CA LEU A 441 45.01 21.67 -4.19
C LEU A 441 46.20 21.28 -3.31
N LYS A 442 45.97 20.56 -2.20
CA LYS A 442 47.06 20.18 -1.29
C LYS A 442 48.17 19.41 -2.02
N GLY A 443 49.38 19.96 -1.99
CA GLY A 443 50.56 19.38 -2.65
C GLY A 443 50.57 19.51 -4.18
N ARG A 444 49.65 20.29 -4.76
CA ARG A 444 49.57 20.58 -6.19
C ARG A 444 49.69 22.08 -6.42
N LYS A 445 50.24 22.46 -7.58
CA LYS A 445 50.30 23.88 -7.98
C LYS A 445 48.94 24.42 -8.42
N HIS A 446 48.18 23.58 -9.13
CA HIS A 446 46.87 23.94 -9.64
C HIS A 446 45.97 22.71 -9.84
N VAL A 447 44.68 22.98 -10.07
CA VAL A 447 43.68 21.99 -10.49
C VAL A 447 42.65 22.66 -11.41
N LEU A 448 42.18 21.95 -12.44
CA LEU A 448 41.14 22.47 -13.33
C LEU A 448 39.80 22.54 -12.59
N THR A 449 39.11 23.67 -12.65
CA THR A 449 37.79 23.83 -12.02
C THR A 449 36.77 22.87 -12.64
N LYS A 450 36.83 22.69 -13.96
CA LYS A 450 36.03 21.71 -14.70
C LYS A 450 36.23 20.29 -14.17
N GLN A 451 37.46 19.90 -13.85
CA GLN A 451 37.76 18.56 -13.32
C GLN A 451 37.12 18.33 -11.95
N ILE A 452 37.07 19.36 -11.09
CA ILE A 452 36.41 19.27 -9.78
C ILE A 452 34.91 18.97 -9.97
N TYR A 453 34.25 19.72 -10.86
CA TYR A 453 32.85 19.49 -11.18
C TYR A 453 32.61 18.11 -11.79
N GLU A 454 33.42 17.72 -12.79
CA GLU A 454 33.28 16.41 -13.43
C GLU A 454 33.48 15.25 -12.43
N ASN A 455 34.41 15.36 -11.49
CA ASN A 455 34.59 14.36 -10.45
C ASN A 455 33.33 14.21 -9.58
N SER A 456 32.66 15.31 -9.23
CA SER A 456 31.45 15.30 -8.40
C SER A 456 30.30 14.49 -9.04
N VAL A 457 30.22 14.43 -10.38
CA VAL A 457 29.16 13.72 -11.11
C VAL A 457 29.60 12.36 -11.67
N LYS A 458 30.88 12.17 -12.02
CA LYS A 458 31.39 10.96 -12.69
C LYS A 458 32.05 9.94 -11.76
N THR A 459 32.61 10.39 -10.65
CA THR A 459 33.50 9.56 -9.81
C THR A 459 32.77 9.08 -8.56
N LEU A 460 32.58 7.77 -8.45
CA LEU A 460 31.89 7.16 -7.31
C LEU A 460 32.63 7.44 -5.99
N GLY A 461 31.88 7.89 -4.99
CA GLY A 461 32.40 8.20 -3.65
C GLY A 461 32.97 9.62 -3.50
N GLU A 462 32.99 10.43 -4.56
CA GLU A 462 33.23 11.87 -4.44
C GLU A 462 31.99 12.60 -3.95
N ASP A 463 32.20 13.85 -3.52
CA ASP A 463 31.14 14.73 -3.02
C ASP A 463 30.06 14.94 -4.10
N ARG A 464 28.79 14.75 -3.74
CA ARG A 464 27.63 14.94 -4.62
C ARG A 464 26.99 16.28 -4.34
N ILE A 465 27.25 17.29 -5.17
CA ILE A 465 26.64 18.61 -5.04
C ILE A 465 25.27 18.64 -5.72
N THR A 466 24.33 19.39 -5.16
CA THR A 466 22.97 19.48 -5.70
C THR A 466 22.86 20.37 -6.93
N ASN A 467 23.75 21.37 -7.06
CA ASN A 467 23.81 22.31 -8.18
C ASN A 467 25.26 22.78 -8.36
N ILE A 468 25.67 23.03 -9.60
CA ILE A 468 26.97 23.60 -9.95
C ILE A 468 27.21 24.96 -9.28
N SER A 469 26.16 25.74 -9.03
CA SER A 469 26.25 27.03 -8.34
C SER A 469 26.87 26.93 -6.95
N ILE A 470 26.71 25.79 -6.26
CA ILE A 470 27.34 25.56 -4.95
C ILE A 470 28.86 25.55 -5.07
N LEU A 471 29.38 24.97 -6.15
CA LEU A 471 30.81 24.95 -6.42
C LEU A 471 31.30 26.33 -6.87
N GLU A 472 30.53 27.06 -7.68
CA GLU A 472 30.84 28.45 -8.06
C GLU A 472 30.96 29.35 -6.85
N ASP A 473 29.97 29.32 -5.96
CA ASP A 473 29.93 30.12 -4.73
C ASP A 473 31.11 29.77 -3.82
N CYS A 474 31.41 28.47 -3.68
CA CYS A 474 32.56 28.00 -2.90
C CYS A 474 33.91 28.46 -3.48
N ILE A 475 34.08 28.39 -4.81
CA ILE A 475 35.29 28.90 -5.47
C ILE A 475 35.40 30.40 -5.26
N ARG A 476 34.32 31.15 -5.49
CA ARG A 476 34.25 32.60 -5.33
C ARG A 476 34.64 33.04 -3.93
N ASP A 477 34.07 32.40 -2.91
CA ASP A 477 34.37 32.69 -1.51
C ASP A 477 35.82 32.36 -1.15
N GLY A 478 36.35 31.23 -1.62
CA GLY A 478 37.74 30.85 -1.37
C GLY A 478 38.77 31.79 -2.00
N VAL A 479 38.49 32.30 -3.20
CA VAL A 479 39.34 33.29 -3.87
C VAL A 479 39.34 34.63 -3.13
N LYS A 480 38.18 35.09 -2.67
CA LYS A 480 38.07 36.31 -1.84
C LYS A 480 38.84 36.20 -0.53
N GLN A 481 38.74 35.04 0.13
CA GLN A 481 39.43 34.76 1.38
C GLN A 481 40.94 34.56 1.20
N GLY A 482 41.44 34.44 -0.03
CA GLY A 482 42.83 34.18 -0.32
C GLY A 482 43.27 32.76 0.05
N LEU A 483 42.36 31.78 0.01
CA LEU A 483 42.70 30.37 0.23
C LEU A 483 43.33 29.71 -1.00
N TYR A 484 43.00 30.22 -2.18
CA TYR A 484 43.54 29.86 -3.50
C TYR A 484 43.21 30.98 -4.49
N GLY A 485 43.93 31.06 -5.61
CA GLY A 485 43.59 31.96 -6.72
C GLY A 485 42.76 31.27 -7.80
N LEU A 486 42.19 32.06 -8.70
CA LEU A 486 41.58 31.59 -9.94
C LEU A 486 42.32 32.17 -11.14
N GLY A 487 42.60 31.35 -12.15
CA GLY A 487 43.37 31.77 -13.31
C GLY A 487 43.21 30.86 -14.51
N GLU A 488 44.13 30.98 -15.45
CA GLU A 488 44.17 30.17 -16.67
C GLU A 488 45.47 29.39 -16.77
N LEU A 489 45.39 28.17 -17.29
CA LEU A 489 46.55 27.39 -17.71
C LEU A 489 46.85 27.72 -19.18
N LYS A 490 48.00 28.34 -19.46
CA LYS A 490 48.49 28.61 -20.83
C LYS A 490 49.90 28.08 -21.00
N ASP A 491 50.12 27.27 -22.04
CA ASP A 491 51.42 26.67 -22.35
C ASP A 491 52.09 25.96 -21.15
N GLY A 492 51.27 25.33 -20.30
CA GLY A 492 51.73 24.64 -19.09
C GLY A 492 52.12 25.55 -17.93
N LYS A 493 51.90 26.87 -18.02
CA LYS A 493 52.12 27.84 -16.95
C LYS A 493 50.80 28.29 -16.34
N GLU A 494 50.79 28.37 -15.01
CA GLU A 494 49.69 28.90 -14.23
C GLU A 494 49.69 30.43 -14.28
N ILE A 495 48.64 31.05 -14.83
CA ILE A 495 48.50 32.51 -14.90
C ILE A 495 47.37 32.93 -13.95
N PRO A 496 47.67 33.46 -12.76
CA PRO A 496 46.67 33.99 -11.83
C PRO A 496 45.97 35.21 -12.41
N ILE A 497 44.63 35.19 -12.41
CA ILE A 497 43.77 36.30 -12.87
C ILE A 497 43.07 36.96 -11.67
N TYR A 498 42.60 36.14 -10.72
CA TYR A 498 41.89 36.56 -9.51
C TYR A 498 42.57 36.06 -8.23
N TRP A 499 42.83 37.00 -7.32
CA TRP A 499 43.42 36.78 -6.00
C TRP A 499 42.88 37.82 -5.02
N LYS A 500 42.31 37.39 -3.88
CA LYS A 500 41.71 38.26 -2.85
C LYS A 500 40.73 39.31 -3.41
N LYS A 501 40.04 38.97 -4.51
CA LYS A 501 39.02 39.79 -5.19
C LYS A 501 37.93 38.90 -5.76
N GLU A 502 36.79 39.48 -6.08
CA GLU A 502 35.65 38.79 -6.70
C GLU A 502 36.05 38.16 -8.05
N PRO A 503 35.98 36.81 -8.21
CA PRO A 503 36.18 36.16 -9.49
C PRO A 503 34.88 36.00 -10.29
N SER A 504 35.02 35.86 -11.61
CA SER A 504 34.02 35.24 -12.47
C SER A 504 34.44 33.79 -12.70
N VAL A 505 33.58 32.83 -12.31
CA VAL A 505 33.81 31.39 -12.44
C VAL A 505 33.01 30.87 -13.63
N GLY A 506 33.65 30.16 -14.55
CA GLY A 506 33.00 29.67 -15.77
C GLY A 506 33.26 28.20 -16.10
N PHE A 507 34.12 27.49 -15.36
CA PHE A 507 34.50 26.10 -15.61
C PHE A 507 35.03 25.83 -17.03
N GLY A 508 35.74 26.81 -17.60
CA GLY A 508 36.37 26.69 -18.91
C GLY A 508 37.47 25.61 -18.93
N ASP A 509 37.79 25.10 -20.13
CA ASP A 509 38.77 24.02 -20.30
C ASP A 509 40.18 24.35 -19.78
N ASN A 510 40.51 25.65 -19.70
CA ASN A 510 41.79 26.15 -19.19
C ASN A 510 41.67 26.83 -17.82
N GLU A 511 40.47 26.91 -17.23
CA GLU A 511 40.25 27.57 -15.94
C GLU A 511 40.78 26.71 -14.79
N ILE A 512 41.66 27.28 -13.97
CA ILE A 512 42.34 26.58 -12.88
C ILE A 512 42.19 27.30 -11.56
N LEU A 513 42.06 26.53 -10.48
CA LEU A 513 42.40 26.99 -9.15
C LEU A 513 43.89 26.86 -8.94
N ILE A 514 44.50 27.84 -8.30
CA ILE A 514 45.95 27.98 -8.15
C ILE A 514 46.28 28.07 -6.66
N ASP A 515 47.35 27.40 -6.25
CA ASP A 515 47.87 27.49 -4.89
C ASP A 515 48.21 28.94 -4.49
N SER A 516 47.89 29.30 -3.25
CA SER A 516 48.06 30.67 -2.73
C SER A 516 49.50 31.18 -2.85
N LEU A 517 50.51 30.31 -2.69
CA LEU A 517 51.92 30.72 -2.74
C LEU A 517 52.34 31.19 -4.13
N ILE A 518 51.70 30.68 -5.19
CA ILE A 518 51.98 31.09 -6.57
C ILE A 518 51.32 32.46 -6.83
N CYS A 519 50.11 32.65 -6.33
CA CYS A 519 49.38 33.91 -6.48
C CYS A 519 50.06 35.06 -5.74
N GLU A 520 50.62 34.82 -4.55
CA GLU A 520 51.36 35.83 -3.78
C GLU A 520 52.65 36.25 -4.52
N LYS A 521 53.45 35.29 -5.00
CA LYS A 521 54.72 35.57 -5.69
C LYS A 521 54.56 36.33 -7.01
N GLU A 522 53.58 35.99 -7.85
CA GLU A 522 53.41 36.69 -9.14
C GLU A 522 52.88 38.13 -9.00
N LEU A 523 52.18 38.44 -7.90
CA LEU A 523 51.68 39.79 -7.64
C LEU A 523 52.73 40.68 -6.95
N GLU A 524 53.62 40.12 -6.12
CA GLU A 524 54.85 40.80 -5.66
C GLU A 524 55.73 41.21 -6.85
N ILE A 525 55.94 40.29 -7.81
CA ILE A 525 56.71 40.57 -9.05
C ILE A 525 56.03 41.65 -9.93
N LYS A 526 54.68 41.72 -9.96
CA LYS A 526 53.97 42.79 -10.67
C LYS A 526 54.10 44.14 -9.96
N GLN A 527 54.14 44.18 -8.64
CA GLN A 527 54.37 45.41 -7.86
C GLN A 527 55.82 45.89 -8.00
N GLU A 528 56.82 45.02 -7.89
CA GLU A 528 58.23 45.35 -8.12
C GLU A 528 58.49 45.87 -9.55
N ARG A 529 57.83 45.28 -10.56
CA ARG A 529 57.88 45.78 -11.96
C ARG A 529 57.21 47.13 -12.17
N LEU A 530 56.17 47.45 -11.40
CA LEU A 530 55.52 48.77 -11.44
C LEU A 530 56.40 49.84 -10.77
N GLU A 531 57.18 49.45 -9.77
CA GLU A 531 58.14 50.32 -9.08
C GLU A 531 59.42 50.57 -9.90
N THR A 532 60.00 49.54 -10.55
CA THR A 532 61.17 49.70 -11.43
C THR A 532 60.88 50.54 -12.68
N VAL A 533 59.66 50.44 -13.24
CA VAL A 533 59.25 51.29 -14.38
C VAL A 533 59.04 52.76 -13.95
N GLN A 534 58.78 53.05 -12.67
CA GLN A 534 58.71 54.43 -12.17
C GLN A 534 60.11 55.04 -11.94
N GLU A 535 61.12 54.24 -11.61
CA GLU A 535 62.49 54.73 -11.41
C GLU A 535 63.23 55.00 -12.74
N GLU A 536 63.00 54.20 -13.80
CA GLU A 536 63.65 54.42 -15.11
C GLU A 536 63.15 55.68 -15.86
N VAL A 537 62.00 56.25 -15.48
CA VAL A 537 61.38 57.39 -16.18
C VAL A 537 61.88 58.75 -15.66
N ILE A 538 62.71 58.81 -14.62
CA ILE A 538 63.12 60.06 -13.96
C ILE A 538 64.38 60.73 -14.58
N THR A 539 65.15 60.04 -15.43
CA THR A 539 66.33 60.63 -16.08
C THR A 539 66.19 60.71 -17.60
N GLU A 540 65.50 61.76 -18.07
CA GLU A 540 65.89 62.60 -19.22
C GLU A 540 64.74 63.57 -19.56
N THR A 541 64.96 64.86 -19.32
CA THR A 541 64.11 65.95 -19.83
C THR A 541 64.95 66.86 -20.71
N VAL A 542 64.52 67.15 -21.95
CA VAL A 542 64.36 68.50 -22.56
C VAL A 542 63.69 68.42 -23.96
N VAL A 543 62.48 69.00 -24.06
CA VAL A 543 61.86 69.88 -25.11
C VAL A 543 61.98 69.46 -26.60
N ASP A 544 60.92 69.27 -27.41
CA ASP A 544 59.84 70.22 -27.77
C ASP A 544 58.68 69.56 -28.58
N LYS A 545 57.57 70.30 -28.68
CA LYS A 545 56.42 70.24 -29.61
C LYS A 545 55.21 69.37 -29.25
N SER A 546 54.28 70.06 -28.60
CA SER A 546 52.87 70.23 -29.02
C SER A 546 52.21 69.09 -29.79
N SER A 547 51.27 68.39 -29.16
CA SER A 547 49.97 68.09 -29.79
C SER A 547 48.96 67.60 -28.73
N LYS A 548 47.85 68.34 -28.63
CA LYS A 548 46.66 67.98 -27.86
C LYS A 548 46.18 66.58 -28.24
N LYS A 549 46.22 65.61 -27.33
CA LYS A 549 45.44 64.37 -27.48
C LYS A 549 43.98 64.65 -27.11
N ARG A 550 43.14 64.65 -28.15
CA ARG A 550 41.68 64.71 -28.09
C ARG A 550 41.15 63.54 -27.25
N VAL A 551 40.28 63.87 -26.29
CA VAL A 551 39.28 62.94 -25.75
C VAL A 551 38.26 62.72 -26.88
N ILE A 552 38.09 61.47 -27.32
CA ILE A 552 37.07 61.08 -28.31
C ILE A 552 35.84 60.66 -27.49
N SER A 553 34.78 61.48 -27.50
CA SER A 553 33.55 61.25 -26.72
C SER A 553 32.43 60.55 -27.51
N THR A 554 32.67 60.12 -28.76
CA THR A 554 31.71 59.34 -29.55
C THR A 554 32.46 58.56 -30.62
N ILE A 555 32.32 57.23 -30.63
CA ILE A 555 32.77 56.36 -31.72
C ILE A 555 31.51 55.97 -32.49
N ASP A 556 31.43 56.40 -33.75
CA ASP A 556 30.44 55.88 -34.70
C ASP A 556 30.97 54.52 -35.16
N THR A 557 30.34 53.42 -34.74
CA THR A 557 30.84 52.06 -35.00
C THR A 557 30.62 51.70 -36.47
N PRO A 558 31.63 51.17 -37.20
CA PRO A 558 31.45 50.72 -38.56
C PRO A 558 30.52 49.50 -38.62
N MET A 559 29.75 49.37 -39.70
CA MET A 559 28.89 48.22 -39.99
C MET A 559 29.71 46.91 -39.99
N ILE A 560 29.50 46.06 -38.99
CA ILE A 560 30.21 44.78 -38.85
C ILE A 560 29.40 43.67 -39.56
N LYS A 561 29.96 43.07 -40.61
CA LYS A 561 29.39 41.86 -41.24
C LYS A 561 29.91 40.60 -40.52
N ILE A 562 29.02 39.80 -39.94
CA ILE A 562 29.37 38.66 -39.08
C ILE A 562 29.01 37.34 -39.80
N PRO A 563 29.98 36.43 -40.01
CA PRO A 563 29.69 35.11 -40.60
C PRO A 563 28.85 34.21 -39.67
N LYS A 564 28.05 33.31 -40.26
CA LYS A 564 27.20 32.36 -39.52
C LYS A 564 28.04 31.52 -38.54
N GLY A 565 27.60 31.45 -37.28
CA GLY A 565 28.25 30.67 -36.22
C GLY A 565 29.31 31.39 -35.38
N LYS A 566 29.60 32.69 -35.63
CA LYS A 566 30.59 33.48 -34.88
C LYS A 566 30.03 34.46 -33.85
N VAL A 567 28.71 34.45 -33.64
CA VAL A 567 27.99 35.38 -32.75
C VAL A 567 28.48 35.30 -31.29
N SER A 568 28.87 34.11 -30.82
CA SER A 568 29.37 33.93 -29.43
C SER A 568 30.67 34.68 -29.12
N GLN A 569 31.50 34.94 -30.13
CA GLN A 569 32.75 35.69 -29.95
C GLN A 569 32.51 37.19 -29.76
N ILE A 570 31.36 37.69 -30.22
CA ILE A 570 30.99 39.11 -30.13
C ILE A 570 30.35 39.43 -28.77
N LEU A 571 29.70 38.45 -28.12
CA LEU A 571 29.18 38.62 -26.75
C LEU A 571 30.28 39.04 -25.77
N GLY A 572 31.49 38.47 -25.89
CA GLY A 572 32.63 38.88 -25.07
C GLY A 572 33.05 40.34 -25.28
N LEU A 573 32.99 40.81 -26.53
CA LEU A 573 33.29 42.21 -26.88
C LEU A 573 32.20 43.17 -26.38
N LEU A 574 30.93 42.79 -26.51
CA LEU A 574 29.80 43.59 -26.03
C LEU A 574 29.81 43.74 -24.50
N ASN A 575 30.11 42.65 -23.78
CA ASN A 575 30.26 42.68 -22.33
C ASN A 575 31.42 43.59 -21.90
N TYR A 576 32.56 43.55 -22.60
CA TYR A 576 33.66 44.48 -22.36
C TYR A 576 33.24 45.95 -22.57
N LEU A 577 32.52 46.26 -23.65
CA LEU A 577 32.06 47.63 -23.94
C LEU A 577 31.06 48.14 -22.89
N GLN A 578 30.20 47.29 -22.34
CA GLN A 578 29.29 47.65 -21.24
C GLN A 578 30.03 48.02 -19.94
N THR A 579 31.28 47.58 -19.74
CA THR A 579 32.10 48.05 -18.61
C THR A 579 32.61 49.49 -18.79
N LYS A 580 32.49 50.06 -20.00
CA LYS A 580 33.03 51.37 -20.38
C LYS A 580 31.97 52.38 -20.79
N PHE A 581 30.79 51.96 -21.24
CA PHE A 581 29.74 52.83 -21.79
C PHE A 581 28.35 52.49 -21.23
N ASN A 582 27.55 53.52 -20.95
CA ASN A 582 26.22 53.38 -20.33
C ASN A 582 25.07 53.10 -21.32
N LYS A 583 25.27 53.40 -22.62
CA LYS A 583 24.31 53.13 -23.69
C LYS A 583 25.03 52.49 -24.86
N LEU A 584 24.50 51.39 -25.38
CA LEU A 584 25.05 50.66 -26.51
C LEU A 584 23.89 50.29 -27.44
N GLU A 585 23.95 50.74 -28.70
CA GLU A 585 22.93 50.47 -29.73
C GLU A 585 23.48 49.43 -30.71
N ILE A 586 22.68 48.41 -31.02
CA ILE A 586 23.06 47.33 -31.94
C ILE A 586 21.99 47.20 -33.01
N LYS A 587 22.39 47.31 -34.28
CA LYS A 587 21.53 47.02 -35.43
C LYS A 587 21.86 45.63 -35.97
N ILE A 588 20.92 44.70 -35.89
CA ILE A 588 21.05 43.35 -36.45
C ILE A 588 20.38 43.33 -37.82
N VAL A 589 21.14 43.01 -38.87
CA VAL A 589 20.63 42.81 -40.23
C VAL A 589 20.92 41.36 -40.60
N ALA A 590 19.88 40.61 -40.95
CA ALA A 590 19.98 39.23 -41.44
C ALA A 590 19.50 39.17 -42.89
N GLU A 591 20.39 38.75 -43.78
CA GLU A 591 20.14 38.60 -45.23
C GLU A 591 20.35 37.11 -45.60
N ASP A 592 19.79 36.67 -46.73
CA ASP A 592 19.92 35.30 -47.25
C ASP A 592 19.39 34.16 -46.33
N GLY A 593 18.23 34.38 -45.70
CA GLY A 593 17.48 33.37 -44.94
C GLY A 593 15.98 33.72 -44.81
N SER A 594 15.16 32.81 -44.27
CA SER A 594 13.73 33.05 -44.01
C SER A 594 13.35 32.61 -42.59
N VAL A 595 12.39 33.32 -42.00
CA VAL A 595 11.76 33.04 -40.71
C VAL A 595 10.26 33.27 -40.88
N THR A 596 9.42 32.45 -40.27
CA THR A 596 7.96 32.64 -40.34
C THR A 596 7.51 33.80 -39.42
N GLU A 597 6.37 34.41 -39.72
CA GLU A 597 5.84 35.53 -38.94
C GLU A 597 5.60 35.14 -37.46
N ASP A 598 5.10 33.93 -37.21
CA ASP A 598 4.95 33.36 -35.86
C ASP A 598 6.28 33.20 -35.11
N GLU A 599 7.37 32.84 -35.79
CA GLU A 599 8.68 32.71 -35.17
C GLU A 599 9.30 34.07 -34.87
N TYR A 600 9.05 35.06 -35.73
CA TYR A 600 9.47 36.44 -35.47
C TYR A 600 8.77 37.03 -34.24
N ASP A 601 7.46 36.87 -34.13
CA ASP A 601 6.71 37.45 -33.01
C ASP A 601 6.94 36.68 -31.70
N ASN A 602 6.87 35.34 -31.71
CA ASN A 602 6.91 34.55 -30.47
C ASN A 602 8.33 34.19 -30.00
N LYS A 603 9.31 34.09 -30.90
CA LYS A 603 10.69 33.72 -30.51
C LYS A 603 11.63 34.91 -30.52
N ILE A 604 11.46 35.87 -31.43
CA ILE A 604 12.41 36.99 -31.57
C ILE A 604 11.92 38.20 -30.77
N LYS A 605 10.72 38.72 -31.02
CA LYS A 605 10.19 39.88 -30.27
C LYS A 605 9.97 39.58 -28.79
N GLU A 606 9.36 38.44 -28.47
CA GLU A 606 9.11 38.10 -27.05
C GLU A 606 10.41 37.86 -26.27
N ALA A 607 11.44 37.25 -26.88
CA ALA A 607 12.75 37.09 -26.23
C ALA A 607 13.42 38.45 -25.96
N LEU A 608 13.35 39.40 -26.91
CA LEU A 608 13.86 40.75 -26.71
C LEU A 608 13.09 41.50 -25.61
N ARG A 609 11.77 41.28 -25.52
CA ARG A 609 10.92 41.86 -24.47
C ARG A 609 11.23 41.28 -23.09
N GLN A 610 11.44 39.97 -22.98
CA GLN A 610 11.84 39.29 -21.74
C GLN A 610 13.22 39.75 -21.23
N LEU A 611 14.11 40.12 -22.16
CA LEU A 611 15.42 40.69 -21.84
C LEU A 611 15.37 42.19 -21.53
N GLY A 612 14.18 42.83 -21.55
CA GLY A 612 14.00 44.24 -21.24
C GLY A 612 14.57 45.20 -22.31
N ILE A 613 14.84 44.70 -23.52
CA ILE A 613 15.43 45.46 -24.62
C ILE A 613 14.29 46.16 -25.37
N LYS A 614 14.36 47.51 -25.47
CA LYS A 614 13.38 48.27 -26.27
C LYS A 614 13.66 48.06 -27.77
N ILE A 615 12.60 47.76 -28.51
CA ILE A 615 12.61 47.69 -29.97
C ILE A 615 12.01 49.02 -30.44
N ASP A 616 12.80 49.84 -31.13
CA ASP A 616 12.36 51.11 -31.73
C ASP A 616 11.82 50.90 -33.15
#